data_AF-A0A3M1CND3-F1
#
_entry.id   AF-A0A3M1CND3-F1
#
_cell.length_a   1.000
_cell.length_b   1.000
_cell.length_c   1.000
_cell.angle_alpha   90.00
_cell.angle_beta   90.00
_cell.angle_gamma   90.00
#
_symmetry.space_group_name_H-M   'P 1'
#
loop_
_entity.id
_entity.type
_entity.pdbx_description
1 polymer ?
#
loop_
_entity_poly.entity_id
_entity_poly.type
_entity_poly.pdbx_seq_one_letter_code
_entity_poly.pdbx_strand_id
1 'polypeptide(L)'
;MADPLVALGRNRTARKLVGVLGVSLPPTLARDSGPWRGQPLEDKQVLVLVGPQAGLLAAIADTLAQAGAEPAVVGDLAPFAAAAEAWGRPARAATVDERPDIVVMDVSGLSTIDDLHALYDLLHPRIRAVRSSGRVVVLSRPPADASDVEQRVVRRAVEGFMRSVAKELGRKGATANQVVVPEGFEDRLNPVLRWLATPRSAYVSGQVLAVSRTVRLADPAWTRPLDGKVALVTGAARGIGE
;
A
#
# COMPACT_ATOMS: atom_id res chain seq x y z
N MET A 1 5.27 -1.81 -28.00
CA MET A 1 5.01 -0.55 -28.71
C MET A 1 5.01 0.57 -27.68
N ALA A 2 5.93 1.54 -27.75
CA ALA A 2 5.95 2.63 -26.77
C ALA A 2 4.78 3.60 -27.06
N ASP A 3 3.92 3.82 -26.08
CA ASP A 3 2.79 4.76 -26.19
C ASP A 3 3.33 6.17 -26.55
N PRO A 4 2.89 6.77 -27.68
CA PRO A 4 3.32 8.10 -28.11
C PRO A 4 3.13 9.19 -27.05
N LEU A 5 2.07 9.10 -26.23
CA LEU A 5 1.79 10.06 -25.16
C LEU A 5 2.75 9.90 -23.98
N VAL A 6 3.13 8.66 -23.65
CA VAL A 6 4.15 8.38 -22.63
C VAL A 6 5.53 8.83 -23.11
N ALA A 7 5.86 8.59 -24.38
CA ALA A 7 7.11 9.06 -24.99
C ALA A 7 7.19 10.59 -24.99
N LEU A 8 6.12 11.27 -25.40
CA LEU A 8 6.00 12.73 -25.34
C LEU A 8 6.08 13.25 -23.89
N GLY A 9 5.49 12.51 -22.95
CA GLY A 9 5.54 12.76 -21.52
C GLY A 9 6.95 12.79 -20.93
N ARG A 10 7.94 12.13 -21.56
CA ARG A 10 9.35 12.14 -21.12
C ARG A 10 10.05 13.47 -21.43
N ASN A 11 9.60 14.22 -22.43
CA ASN A 11 10.19 15.51 -22.83
C ASN A 11 9.61 16.67 -22.00
N ARG A 12 10.47 17.41 -21.27
CA ARG A 12 10.06 18.54 -20.41
C ARG A 12 9.39 19.67 -21.17
N THR A 13 9.83 19.97 -22.40
CA THR A 13 9.30 21.07 -23.22
C THR A 13 7.90 20.72 -23.76
N ALA A 14 7.74 19.48 -24.25
CA ALA A 14 6.43 18.98 -24.68
C ALA A 14 5.42 18.98 -23.53
N ARG A 15 5.85 18.60 -22.32
CA ARG A 15 5.01 18.63 -21.11
C ARG A 15 4.53 20.04 -20.73
N LYS A 16 5.36 21.07 -20.96
CA LYS A 16 4.97 22.48 -20.76
C LYS A 16 3.94 22.94 -21.78
N LEU A 17 4.15 22.66 -23.06
CA LEU A 17 3.23 23.03 -24.15
C LEU A 17 1.86 22.36 -24.00
N VAL A 18 1.84 21.06 -23.71
CA VAL A 18 0.57 20.32 -23.49
C VAL A 18 -0.14 20.79 -22.20
N GLY A 19 0.63 21.20 -21.19
CA GLY A 19 0.08 21.80 -19.97
C GLY A 19 -0.66 23.12 -20.22
N VAL A 20 -0.25 23.92 -21.20
CA VAL A 20 -0.96 25.16 -21.61
C VAL A 20 -2.33 24.83 -22.22
N LEU A 21 -2.50 23.65 -22.82
CA LEU A 21 -3.75 23.17 -23.40
C LEU A 21 -4.70 22.53 -22.36
N GLY A 22 -4.36 22.61 -21.06
CA GLY A 22 -5.17 22.00 -19.99
C GLY A 22 -5.06 20.47 -19.90
N VAL A 23 -4.24 19.84 -20.73
CA VAL A 23 -4.08 18.39 -20.76
C VAL A 23 -2.87 17.96 -19.92
N SER A 24 -3.07 16.96 -19.06
CA SER A 24 -1.97 16.37 -18.31
C SER A 24 -1.40 15.14 -18.99
N LEU A 25 -0.13 15.20 -19.38
CA LEU A 25 0.59 14.00 -19.82
C LEU A 25 0.72 13.00 -18.66
N PRO A 26 0.53 11.69 -18.93
CA PRO A 26 0.59 10.66 -17.90
C PRO A 26 2.02 10.51 -17.35
N PRO A 27 2.18 10.22 -16.05
CA PRO A 27 3.48 9.92 -15.48
C PRO A 27 4.02 8.59 -16.01
N THR A 28 5.35 8.46 -16.05
CA THR A 28 5.97 7.14 -16.22
C THR A 28 5.87 6.40 -14.89
N LEU A 29 5.20 5.25 -14.88
CA LEU A 29 5.03 4.43 -13.70
C LEU A 29 6.27 3.55 -13.47
N ALA A 30 6.78 3.54 -12.24
CA ALA A 30 7.76 2.53 -11.82
C ALA A 30 7.13 1.14 -11.93
N ARG A 31 7.82 0.21 -12.61
CA ARG A 31 7.43 -1.19 -12.77
C ARG A 31 8.61 -2.09 -12.43
N ASP A 32 8.33 -3.29 -11.96
CA ASP A 32 9.33 -4.33 -11.70
C ASP A 32 8.93 -5.60 -12.46
N SER A 33 9.69 -5.89 -13.52
CA SER A 33 9.55 -7.10 -14.35
C SER A 33 10.58 -8.18 -13.99
N GLY A 34 11.39 -7.97 -12.95
CA GLY A 34 12.39 -8.92 -12.50
C GLY A 34 11.80 -10.07 -11.67
N PRO A 35 12.64 -11.03 -11.24
CA PRO A 35 12.23 -12.04 -10.28
C PRO A 35 11.84 -11.40 -8.94
N TRP A 36 11.04 -12.10 -8.15
CA TRP A 36 10.69 -11.64 -6.81
C TRP A 36 11.94 -11.59 -5.93
N ARG A 37 11.95 -10.65 -4.97
CA ARG A 37 13.09 -10.41 -4.07
C ARG A 37 12.70 -10.68 -2.63
N GLY A 38 13.67 -11.15 -1.86
CA GLY A 38 13.54 -11.39 -0.41
C GLY A 38 13.36 -10.11 0.40
N GLN A 39 13.86 -8.96 -0.07
CA GLN A 39 13.74 -7.67 0.61
C GLN A 39 13.40 -6.55 -0.40
N PRO A 40 12.17 -6.50 -0.93
CA PRO A 40 11.80 -5.56 -1.99
C PRO A 40 11.64 -4.11 -1.52
N LEU A 41 11.61 -3.88 -0.20
CA LEU A 41 11.45 -2.56 0.40
C LEU A 41 12.75 -2.01 0.99
N GLU A 42 13.87 -2.71 0.76
CA GLU A 42 15.19 -2.17 1.05
C GLU A 42 15.38 -0.81 0.34
N ASP A 43 15.97 0.15 1.07
CA ASP A 43 16.15 1.55 0.67
C ASP A 43 14.87 2.35 0.40
N LYS A 44 13.68 1.82 0.71
CA LYS A 44 12.41 2.56 0.57
C LYS A 44 12.09 3.34 1.83
N GLN A 45 11.64 4.58 1.64
CA GLN A 45 11.09 5.35 2.75
C GLN A 45 9.65 4.93 3.00
N VAL A 46 9.44 4.19 4.09
CA VAL A 46 8.12 3.72 4.53
C VAL A 46 7.66 4.57 5.70
N LEU A 47 6.47 5.16 5.58
CA LEU A 47 5.79 5.89 6.65
C LEU A 47 4.59 5.08 7.13
N VAL A 48 4.53 4.79 8.43
CA VAL A 48 3.39 4.16 9.07
C VAL A 48 2.59 5.21 9.84
N LEU A 49 1.29 5.25 9.59
CA LEU A 49 0.33 6.13 10.26
C LEU A 49 -0.57 5.27 11.15
N VAL A 50 -0.54 5.54 12.44
CA VAL A 50 -1.28 4.75 13.43
C VAL A 50 -2.57 5.47 13.81
N GLY A 51 -3.71 4.86 13.48
CA GLY A 51 -5.03 5.32 13.89
C GLY A 51 -5.34 4.99 15.35
N PRO A 52 -6.40 5.61 15.91
CA PRO A 52 -6.94 5.25 17.21
C PRO A 52 -7.16 3.74 17.33
N GLN A 53 -6.68 3.15 18.43
CA GLN A 53 -6.85 1.72 18.78
C GLN A 53 -6.45 0.75 17.65
N ALA A 54 -5.46 1.14 16.84
CA ALA A 54 -4.89 0.32 15.78
C ALA A 54 -4.49 -1.08 16.27
N GLY A 55 -4.93 -2.10 15.54
CA GLY A 55 -4.85 -3.50 15.92
C GLY A 55 -4.03 -4.37 14.96
N LEU A 56 -3.40 -3.77 13.95
CA LEU A 56 -2.60 -4.48 12.95
C LEU A 56 -1.10 -4.15 13.03
N LEU A 57 -0.68 -3.33 14.01
CA LEU A 57 0.69 -2.81 14.10
C LEU A 57 1.77 -3.89 14.17
N ALA A 58 1.55 -4.97 14.93
CA ALA A 58 2.51 -6.07 15.01
C ALA A 58 2.69 -6.78 13.65
N ALA A 59 1.59 -6.98 12.91
CA ALA A 59 1.60 -7.60 11.59
C ALA A 59 2.23 -6.68 10.53
N ILE A 60 1.99 -5.37 10.63
CA ILE A 60 2.66 -4.35 9.81
C ILE A 60 4.16 -4.37 10.07
N ALA A 61 4.56 -4.35 11.33
CA ALA A 61 5.96 -4.36 11.74
C ALA A 61 6.70 -5.58 11.19
N ASP A 62 6.16 -6.78 11.41
CA ASP A 62 6.75 -8.02 10.91
C ASP A 62 6.81 -8.05 9.37
N THR A 63 5.73 -7.67 8.69
CA THR A 63 5.69 -7.60 7.22
C THR A 63 6.75 -6.66 6.66
N LEU A 64 6.86 -5.45 7.21
CA LEU A 64 7.79 -4.43 6.73
C LEU A 64 9.24 -4.81 7.00
N ALA A 65 9.53 -5.33 8.20
CA ALA A 65 10.86 -5.81 8.57
C ALA A 65 11.32 -6.97 7.67
N GLN A 66 10.46 -7.98 7.46
CA GLN A 66 10.71 -9.08 6.52
C GLN A 66 10.91 -8.63 5.07
N ALA A 67 10.29 -7.52 4.69
CA ALA A 67 10.44 -6.94 3.37
C ALA A 67 11.67 -6.01 3.25
N GLY A 68 12.43 -5.81 4.33
CA GLY A 68 13.67 -5.04 4.38
C GLY A 68 13.49 -3.54 4.67
N ALA A 69 12.32 -3.11 5.16
CA ALA A 69 12.05 -1.70 5.44
C ALA A 69 12.43 -1.30 6.87
N GLU A 70 12.87 -0.05 7.03
CA GLU A 70 13.09 0.63 8.32
C GLU A 70 12.07 1.78 8.45
N PRO A 71 10.88 1.53 9.02
CA PRO A 71 9.77 2.47 8.90
C PRO A 71 9.89 3.67 9.85
N ALA A 72 9.46 4.83 9.35
CA ALA A 72 9.13 5.98 10.17
C ALA A 72 7.66 5.86 10.64
N VAL A 73 7.38 6.04 11.93
CA VAL A 73 6.04 5.83 12.50
C VAL A 73 5.50 7.10 13.14
N VAL A 74 4.25 7.43 12.82
CA VAL A 74 3.45 8.45 13.50
C VAL A 74 2.48 7.73 14.43
N GLY A 75 2.83 7.66 15.72
CA GLY A 75 2.04 6.97 16.75
C GLY A 75 2.89 5.99 17.56
N ASP A 76 2.29 4.91 18.03
CA ASP A 76 2.95 3.93 18.91
C ASP A 76 4.04 3.13 18.16
N LEU A 77 5.25 3.18 18.70
CA LEU A 77 6.43 2.47 18.21
C LEU A 77 6.63 1.11 18.89
N ALA A 78 6.03 0.89 20.06
CA ALA A 78 6.28 -0.31 20.86
C ALA A 78 6.02 -1.63 20.08
N PRO A 79 4.98 -1.75 19.23
CA PRO A 79 4.74 -2.97 18.45
C PRO A 79 5.83 -3.31 17.42
N PHE A 80 6.74 -2.38 17.11
CA PHE A 80 7.83 -2.60 16.16
C PHE A 80 9.10 -3.19 16.81
N ALA A 81 9.21 -3.18 18.14
CA ALA A 81 10.42 -3.62 18.83
C ALA A 81 10.80 -5.08 18.54
N ALA A 82 9.83 -6.00 18.61
CA ALA A 82 10.08 -7.42 18.36
C ALA A 82 10.53 -7.70 16.92
N ALA A 83 9.91 -7.04 15.93
CA ALA A 83 10.31 -7.17 14.52
C ALA A 83 11.70 -6.58 14.28
N ALA A 84 12.04 -5.46 14.94
CA ALA A 84 13.35 -4.85 14.86
C ALA A 84 14.45 -5.77 15.40
N GLU A 85 14.22 -6.44 16.52
CA GLU A 85 15.15 -7.42 17.10
C GLU A 85 15.31 -8.65 16.20
N ALA A 86 14.21 -9.20 15.69
CA ALA A 86 14.22 -10.40 14.87
C ALA A 86 14.92 -10.22 13.50
N TRP A 87 14.78 -9.03 12.89
CA TRP A 87 15.23 -8.79 11.51
C TRP A 87 16.34 -7.75 11.37
N GLY A 88 16.74 -7.08 12.46
CA GLY A 88 17.70 -5.98 12.41
C GLY A 88 17.20 -4.76 11.64
N ARG A 89 15.88 -4.51 11.64
CA ARG A 89 15.22 -3.44 10.89
C ARG A 89 14.45 -2.51 11.85
N PRO A 90 15.12 -1.52 12.46
CA PRO A 90 14.50 -0.66 13.46
C PRO A 90 13.45 0.28 12.86
N ALA A 91 12.34 0.47 13.58
CA ALA A 91 11.43 1.57 13.35
C ALA A 91 11.89 2.82 14.12
N ARG A 92 11.56 4.01 13.60
CA ARG A 92 11.83 5.29 14.27
C ARG A 92 10.60 6.17 14.30
N ALA A 93 10.60 7.16 15.20
CA ALA A 93 9.60 8.23 15.15
C ALA A 93 9.71 8.98 13.80
N ALA A 94 8.56 9.27 13.20
CA ALA A 94 8.48 10.07 11.99
C ALA A 94 8.71 11.55 12.28
N THR A 95 9.34 12.23 11.33
CA THR A 95 9.53 13.68 11.35
C THR A 95 8.47 14.37 10.49
N VAL A 96 8.45 15.71 10.47
CA VAL A 96 7.53 16.47 9.62
C VAL A 96 7.95 16.47 8.14
N ASP A 97 9.22 16.20 7.85
CA ASP A 97 9.82 16.31 6.52
C ASP A 97 9.86 14.99 5.74
N GLU A 98 9.17 13.95 6.22
CA GLU A 98 9.13 12.65 5.55
C GLU A 98 8.65 12.77 4.10
N ARG A 99 9.35 12.10 3.18
CA ARG A 99 8.97 12.02 1.76
C ARG A 99 8.81 10.56 1.35
N PRO A 100 7.75 9.89 1.83
CA PRO A 100 7.63 8.45 1.71
C PRO A 100 7.46 7.98 0.27
N ASP A 101 8.07 6.83 -0.02
CA ASP A 101 7.73 5.99 -1.18
C ASP A 101 6.45 5.20 -0.88
N ILE A 102 6.28 4.75 0.37
CA ILE A 102 5.14 3.96 0.83
C ILE A 102 4.56 4.58 2.09
N VAL A 103 3.24 4.73 2.14
CA VAL A 103 2.45 5.07 3.32
C VAL A 103 1.57 3.88 3.67
N VAL A 104 1.69 3.36 4.88
CA VAL A 104 0.80 2.34 5.44
C VAL A 104 0.02 2.98 6.56
N MET A 105 -1.30 2.93 6.49
CA MET A 105 -2.18 3.55 7.48
C MET A 105 -3.02 2.48 8.14
N ASP A 106 -2.83 2.27 9.44
CA ASP A 106 -3.65 1.36 10.23
C ASP A 106 -4.84 2.10 10.84
N VAL A 107 -6.03 1.84 10.31
CA VAL A 107 -7.30 2.38 10.81
C VAL A 107 -8.22 1.25 11.23
N SER A 108 -7.65 0.11 11.65
CA SER A 108 -8.44 -1.05 12.07
C SER A 108 -9.25 -0.81 13.35
N GLY A 109 -8.82 0.16 14.17
CA GLY A 109 -9.44 0.48 15.45
C GLY A 109 -10.59 1.48 15.39
N LEU A 110 -10.85 2.13 14.25
CA LEU A 110 -11.95 3.11 14.16
C LEU A 110 -13.30 2.43 14.46
N SER A 111 -14.07 3.04 15.36
CA SER A 111 -15.30 2.49 15.90
C SER A 111 -16.47 3.47 15.90
N THR A 112 -16.21 4.76 16.08
CA THR A 112 -17.19 5.83 16.15
C THR A 112 -17.10 6.75 14.94
N ILE A 113 -18.16 7.49 14.65
CA ILE A 113 -18.16 8.48 13.56
C ILE A 113 -17.06 9.53 13.78
N ASP A 114 -16.82 9.93 15.04
CA ASP A 114 -15.78 10.89 15.40
C ASP A 114 -14.37 10.38 15.05
N ASP A 115 -14.13 9.07 15.13
CA ASP A 115 -12.85 8.47 14.76
C ASP A 115 -12.50 8.70 13.28
N LEU A 116 -13.48 8.97 12.40
CA LEU A 116 -13.24 9.25 10.98
C LEU A 116 -12.39 10.51 10.76
N HIS A 117 -12.34 11.44 11.72
CA HIS A 117 -11.44 12.59 11.68
C HIS A 117 -9.97 12.16 11.57
N ALA A 118 -9.59 11.04 12.20
CA ALA A 118 -8.24 10.50 12.13
C ALA A 118 -7.79 10.16 10.70
N LEU A 119 -8.73 9.79 9.80
CA LEU A 119 -8.42 9.54 8.39
C LEU A 119 -7.79 10.77 7.73
N TYR A 120 -8.39 11.94 7.99
CA TYR A 120 -7.91 13.22 7.47
C TYR A 120 -6.63 13.66 8.18
N ASP A 121 -6.64 13.71 9.52
CA ASP A 121 -5.54 14.28 10.32
C ASP A 121 -4.22 13.52 10.11
N LEU A 122 -4.30 12.21 9.93
CA LEU A 122 -3.12 11.38 9.70
C LEU A 122 -2.60 11.53 8.27
N LEU A 123 -3.46 11.50 7.25
CA LEU A 123 -2.99 11.42 5.86
C LEU A 123 -2.81 12.80 5.19
N HIS A 124 -3.72 13.75 5.45
CA HIS A 124 -3.76 15.03 4.75
C HIS A 124 -2.44 15.82 4.80
N PRO A 125 -1.73 15.91 5.94
CA PRO A 125 -0.45 16.62 6.01
C PRO A 125 0.65 15.99 5.15
N ARG A 126 0.55 14.69 4.86
CA ARG A 126 1.62 13.89 4.22
C ARG A 126 1.32 13.51 2.77
N ILE A 127 0.06 13.57 2.34
CA ILE A 127 -0.35 13.11 1.00
C ILE A 127 0.42 13.81 -0.13
N ARG A 128 0.74 15.10 0.04
CA ARG A 128 1.53 15.88 -0.92
C ARG A 128 3.02 15.51 -0.93
N ALA A 129 3.54 14.89 0.12
CA ALA A 129 4.95 14.47 0.23
C ALA A 129 5.21 13.09 -0.37
N VAL A 130 4.17 12.27 -0.60
CA VAL A 130 4.27 10.96 -1.26
C VAL A 130 5.00 11.10 -2.59
N ARG A 131 6.03 10.28 -2.81
CA ARG A 131 6.88 10.33 -4.00
C ARG A 131 6.13 9.90 -5.27
N SER A 132 6.73 10.20 -6.42
CA SER A 132 6.26 9.70 -7.72
C SER A 132 6.25 8.18 -7.73
N SER A 133 5.18 7.59 -8.27
CA SER A 133 4.91 6.15 -8.17
C SER A 133 4.93 5.63 -6.74
N GLY A 134 4.51 6.44 -5.76
CA GLY A 134 4.36 6.00 -4.37
C GLY A 134 3.16 5.08 -4.15
N ARG A 135 3.04 4.55 -2.93
CA ARG A 135 1.96 3.63 -2.52
C ARG A 135 1.31 4.12 -1.25
N VAL A 136 -0.01 4.18 -1.21
CA VAL A 136 -0.80 4.37 0.00
C VAL A 136 -1.60 3.10 0.24
N VAL A 137 -1.43 2.48 1.39
CA VAL A 137 -2.14 1.26 1.77
C VAL A 137 -2.89 1.53 3.07
N VAL A 138 -4.22 1.48 3.01
CA VAL A 138 -5.09 1.69 4.17
C VAL A 138 -5.55 0.33 4.69
N LEU A 139 -5.33 0.06 5.96
CA LEU A 139 -5.63 -1.22 6.60
C LEU A 139 -6.82 -1.06 7.54
N SER A 140 -7.77 -2.00 7.49
CA SER A 140 -9.04 -1.89 8.21
C SER A 140 -9.60 -3.27 8.57
N ARG A 141 -10.61 -3.30 9.44
CA ARG A 141 -11.39 -4.51 9.73
C ARG A 141 -12.62 -4.63 8.82
N PRO A 142 -13.13 -5.86 8.57
CA PRO A 142 -14.37 -6.04 7.84
C PRO A 142 -15.54 -5.31 8.53
N PRO A 143 -16.39 -4.59 7.76
CA PRO A 143 -17.65 -4.05 8.29
C PRO A 143 -18.59 -5.14 8.82
N ALA A 144 -18.45 -6.36 8.28
CA ALA A 144 -19.23 -7.52 8.72
C ALA A 144 -18.93 -7.94 10.17
N ASP A 145 -17.72 -7.65 10.65
CA ASP A 145 -17.22 -8.03 11.99
C ASP A 145 -17.46 -6.94 13.03
N ALA A 146 -18.29 -5.95 12.73
CA ALA A 146 -18.54 -4.86 13.65
C ALA A 146 -19.46 -5.31 14.80
N SER A 147 -19.22 -4.80 16.01
CA SER A 147 -20.04 -5.03 17.20
C SER A 147 -21.42 -4.38 17.13
N ASP A 148 -21.52 -3.28 16.39
CA ASP A 148 -22.71 -2.45 16.28
C ASP A 148 -22.80 -1.77 14.90
N VAL A 149 -23.90 -1.04 14.70
CA VAL A 149 -24.20 -0.36 13.43
C VAL A 149 -23.23 0.78 13.15
N GLU A 150 -22.83 1.54 14.18
CA GLU A 150 -21.96 2.70 14.00
C GLU A 150 -20.58 2.25 13.52
N GLN A 151 -19.98 1.28 14.22
CA GLN A 151 -18.70 0.71 13.83
C GLN A 151 -18.76 0.08 12.43
N ARG A 152 -19.88 -0.54 12.04
CA ARG A 152 -20.07 -1.05 10.67
C ARG A 152 -20.02 0.09 9.65
N VAL A 153 -20.69 1.20 9.91
CA VAL A 153 -20.71 2.39 9.04
C VAL A 153 -19.31 2.99 8.94
N VAL A 154 -18.62 3.16 10.06
CA VAL A 154 -17.25 3.70 10.13
C VAL A 154 -16.28 2.85 9.31
N ARG A 155 -16.26 1.53 9.53
CA ARG A 155 -15.42 0.60 8.76
C ARG A 155 -15.75 0.63 7.26
N ARG A 156 -17.03 0.80 6.90
CA ARG A 156 -17.46 0.92 5.50
C ARG A 156 -17.02 2.25 4.87
N ALA A 157 -16.99 3.34 5.63
CA ALA A 157 -16.60 4.68 5.17
C ALA A 157 -15.13 4.76 4.76
N VAL A 158 -14.26 3.94 5.34
CA VAL A 158 -12.83 3.84 4.98
C VAL A 158 -12.63 3.59 3.48
N GLU A 159 -13.49 2.81 2.82
CA GLU A 159 -13.39 2.60 1.37
C GLU A 159 -13.66 3.89 0.58
N GLY A 160 -14.67 4.67 0.97
CA GLY A 160 -15.01 5.94 0.32
C GLY A 160 -13.86 6.94 0.43
N PHE A 161 -13.26 7.02 1.62
CA PHE A 161 -12.04 7.79 1.85
C PHE A 161 -10.89 7.30 0.96
N MET A 162 -10.57 6.01 0.97
CA MET A 162 -9.47 5.44 0.18
C MET A 162 -9.66 5.70 -1.33
N ARG A 163 -10.88 5.53 -1.86
CA ARG A 163 -11.18 5.80 -3.27
C ARG A 163 -11.02 7.29 -3.62
N SER A 164 -11.28 8.18 -2.68
CA SER A 164 -11.07 9.62 -2.86
C SER A 164 -9.58 9.93 -2.87
N VAL A 165 -8.82 9.39 -1.92
CA VAL A 165 -7.33 9.46 -1.90
C VAL A 165 -6.75 8.96 -3.22
N ALA A 166 -7.23 7.83 -3.76
CA ALA A 166 -6.76 7.28 -5.03
C ALA A 166 -6.91 8.25 -6.21
N LYS A 167 -7.88 9.17 -6.16
CA LYS A 167 -8.12 10.21 -7.16
C LYS A 167 -7.35 11.50 -6.86
N GLU A 168 -7.06 11.77 -5.59
CA GLU A 168 -6.42 13.01 -5.13
C GLU A 168 -4.89 12.94 -5.06
N LEU A 169 -4.28 11.74 -5.11
CA LEU A 169 -2.82 11.56 -5.20
C LEU A 169 -2.18 12.24 -6.44
N GLY A 170 -3.02 12.70 -7.38
CA GLY A 170 -2.64 13.61 -8.44
C GLY A 170 -1.78 12.98 -9.53
N ARG A 171 -0.90 13.79 -10.11
CA ARG A 171 -0.18 13.46 -11.37
C ARG A 171 1.08 12.61 -11.16
N LYS A 172 1.28 12.10 -9.95
CA LYS A 172 2.50 11.38 -9.53
C LYS A 172 2.50 9.90 -9.91
N GLY A 173 1.36 9.36 -10.35
CA GLY A 173 1.22 7.93 -10.64
C GLY A 173 1.34 7.07 -9.38
N ALA A 174 1.08 7.67 -8.21
CA ALA A 174 0.94 6.95 -6.96
C ALA A 174 -0.42 6.25 -6.90
N THR A 175 -0.51 5.17 -6.15
CA THR A 175 -1.75 4.39 -5.99
C THR A 175 -2.20 4.41 -4.53
N ALA A 176 -3.51 4.29 -4.32
CA ALA A 176 -4.08 4.06 -2.98
C ALA A 176 -4.96 2.82 -3.03
N ASN A 177 -4.80 1.89 -2.08
CA ASN A 177 -5.63 0.70 -1.97
C ASN A 177 -5.94 0.40 -0.50
N GLN A 178 -7.03 -0.33 -0.28
CA GLN A 178 -7.43 -0.80 1.04
C GLN A 178 -7.15 -2.29 1.18
N VAL A 179 -6.60 -2.71 2.32
CA VAL A 179 -6.59 -4.13 2.72
C VAL A 179 -7.52 -4.29 3.92
N VAL A 180 -8.41 -5.27 3.81
CA VAL A 180 -9.35 -5.62 4.86
C VAL A 180 -8.86 -6.90 5.53
N VAL A 181 -8.53 -6.82 6.82
CA VAL A 181 -7.92 -7.90 7.60
C VAL A 181 -8.86 -8.29 8.74
N PRO A 182 -9.53 -9.45 8.67
CA PRO A 182 -10.32 -9.96 9.78
C PRO A 182 -9.47 -10.19 11.04
N GLU A 183 -10.10 -10.05 12.20
CA GLU A 183 -9.44 -10.34 13.48
C GLU A 183 -9.06 -11.83 13.59
N GLY A 184 -7.85 -12.10 14.06
CA GLY A 184 -7.28 -13.45 14.13
C GLY A 184 -6.69 -13.97 12.82
N PHE A 185 -6.60 -13.13 11.79
CA PHE A 185 -6.04 -13.45 10.46
C PHE A 185 -4.97 -12.44 10.02
N GLU A 186 -4.30 -11.81 10.98
CA GLU A 186 -3.26 -10.80 10.78
C GLU A 186 -2.03 -11.36 10.06
N ASP A 187 -1.73 -12.65 10.25
CA ASP A 187 -0.67 -13.40 9.57
C ASP A 187 -0.80 -13.37 8.03
N ARG A 188 -2.01 -13.11 7.53
CA ARG A 188 -2.31 -13.04 6.08
C ARG A 188 -2.04 -11.68 5.45
N LEU A 189 -1.69 -10.67 6.25
CA LEU A 189 -1.39 -9.32 5.75
C LEU A 189 -0.14 -9.33 4.87
N ASN A 190 0.88 -10.11 5.25
CA ASN A 190 2.23 -10.00 4.73
C ASN A 190 2.30 -10.09 3.19
N PRO A 191 1.79 -11.14 2.52
CA PRO A 191 1.88 -11.25 1.07
C PRO A 191 1.19 -10.09 0.33
N VAL A 192 0.06 -9.62 0.85
CA VAL A 192 -0.77 -8.58 0.21
C VAL A 192 -0.13 -7.20 0.37
N LEU A 193 0.23 -6.82 1.60
CA LEU A 193 0.88 -5.53 1.88
C LEU A 193 2.23 -5.44 1.17
N ARG A 194 3.03 -6.52 1.21
CA ARG A 194 4.32 -6.60 0.53
C ARG A 194 4.16 -6.34 -0.97
N TRP A 195 3.22 -7.00 -1.65
CA TRP A 195 3.00 -6.77 -3.08
C TRP A 195 2.51 -5.34 -3.37
N LEU A 196 1.52 -4.85 -2.61
CA LEU A 196 0.98 -3.50 -2.77
C LEU A 196 2.05 -2.42 -2.59
N ALA A 197 3.02 -2.63 -1.71
CA ALA A 197 4.13 -1.72 -1.44
C ALA A 197 5.20 -1.66 -2.56
N THR A 198 5.09 -2.48 -3.63
CA THR A 198 6.11 -2.55 -4.70
C THR A 198 5.67 -1.89 -6.03
N PRO A 199 6.62 -1.68 -6.97
CA PRO A 199 6.32 -1.38 -8.37
C PRO A 199 5.43 -2.41 -9.11
N ARG A 200 5.22 -3.62 -8.57
CA ARG A 200 4.39 -4.66 -9.22
C ARG A 200 2.90 -4.34 -9.17
N SER A 201 2.46 -3.55 -8.20
CA SER A 201 1.09 -3.05 -8.07
C SER A 201 0.83 -1.74 -8.82
N ALA A 202 1.71 -1.34 -9.74
CA ALA A 202 1.71 0.00 -10.37
C ALA A 202 0.40 0.41 -11.06
N TYR A 203 -0.42 -0.55 -11.47
CA TYR A 203 -1.70 -0.29 -12.14
C TYR A 203 -2.93 -0.73 -11.31
N VAL A 204 -2.73 -0.97 -10.01
CA VAL A 204 -3.79 -1.29 -9.06
C VAL A 204 -3.98 -0.11 -8.12
N SER A 205 -5.09 0.60 -8.27
CA SER A 205 -5.45 1.78 -7.49
C SER A 205 -6.96 1.84 -7.27
N GLY A 206 -7.36 2.39 -6.13
CA GLY A 206 -8.75 2.49 -5.69
C GLY A 206 -9.39 1.14 -5.39
N GLN A 207 -8.61 0.09 -5.12
CA GLN A 207 -9.13 -1.26 -4.93
C GLN A 207 -9.20 -1.64 -3.45
N VAL A 208 -10.13 -2.55 -3.13
CA VAL A 208 -10.28 -3.17 -1.81
C VAL A 208 -9.88 -4.63 -1.93
N LEU A 209 -8.89 -5.06 -1.15
CA LEU A 209 -8.41 -6.42 -1.10
C LEU A 209 -8.73 -7.00 0.29
N ALA A 210 -9.68 -7.94 0.36
CA ALA A 210 -10.00 -8.63 1.60
C ALA A 210 -9.18 -9.92 1.72
N VAL A 211 -8.46 -10.10 2.82
CA VAL A 211 -7.80 -11.39 3.08
C VAL A 211 -8.85 -12.44 3.45
N SER A 212 -8.71 -13.63 2.87
CA SER A 212 -9.67 -14.72 3.09
C SER A 212 -9.51 -15.30 4.50
N ARG A 213 -10.60 -15.79 5.09
CA ARG A 213 -10.61 -16.61 6.32
C ARG A 213 -10.47 -18.10 6.07
N THR A 214 -10.76 -18.56 4.85
CA THR A 214 -11.05 -19.97 4.57
C THR A 214 -9.89 -20.71 3.92
N VAL A 215 -9.06 -20.00 3.14
CA VAL A 215 -7.93 -20.62 2.44
C VAL A 215 -6.81 -20.90 3.43
N ARG A 216 -6.11 -22.03 3.33
CA ARG A 216 -4.92 -22.26 4.18
C ARG A 216 -3.82 -21.28 3.79
N LEU A 217 -3.23 -20.59 4.77
CA LEU A 217 -2.04 -19.78 4.50
C LEU A 217 -0.89 -20.75 4.18
N ALA A 218 -0.32 -20.62 2.99
CA ALA A 218 0.95 -21.24 2.66
C ALA A 218 2.08 -20.33 3.16
N ASP A 219 3.24 -20.89 3.45
CA ASP A 219 4.48 -20.13 3.69
C ASP A 219 5.27 -20.06 2.37
N PRO A 220 5.15 -18.97 1.58
CA PRO A 220 5.75 -18.91 0.26
C PRO A 220 7.23 -18.50 0.35
N ALA A 221 8.07 -19.10 -0.51
CA ALA A 221 9.39 -18.55 -0.76
C ALA A 221 9.28 -17.17 -1.44
N TRP A 222 9.95 -16.16 -0.90
CA TRP A 222 9.82 -14.78 -1.38
C TRP A 222 10.54 -14.46 -2.70
N THR A 223 11.43 -15.32 -3.19
CA THR A 223 12.20 -15.08 -4.42
C THR A 223 11.70 -15.89 -5.62
N ARG A 224 11.19 -17.10 -5.37
CA ARG A 224 10.61 -18.01 -6.36
C ARG A 224 9.34 -18.65 -5.78
N PRO A 225 8.26 -17.88 -5.56
CA PRO A 225 7.06 -18.37 -4.86
C PRO A 225 6.32 -19.49 -5.61
N LEU A 226 6.62 -19.69 -6.88
CA LEU A 226 6.00 -20.70 -7.74
C LEU A 226 6.94 -21.89 -8.04
N ASP A 227 8.08 -22.00 -7.34
CA ASP A 227 9.00 -23.13 -7.56
C ASP A 227 8.32 -24.46 -7.24
N GLY A 228 8.52 -25.45 -8.12
CA GLY A 228 7.84 -26.75 -8.02
C GLY A 228 6.33 -26.72 -8.29
N LYS A 229 5.77 -25.59 -8.76
CA LYS A 229 4.36 -25.49 -9.18
C LYS A 229 4.24 -25.60 -10.69
N VAL A 230 3.13 -26.17 -11.15
CA VAL A 230 2.74 -26.21 -12.57
C VAL A 230 1.62 -25.21 -12.78
N ALA A 231 1.82 -24.25 -13.68
CA ALA A 231 0.80 -23.29 -14.09
C ALA A 231 0.37 -23.60 -15.54
N LEU A 232 -0.94 -23.72 -15.75
CA LEU A 232 -1.53 -23.79 -17.08
C LEU A 232 -2.14 -22.42 -17.41
N VAL A 233 -1.60 -21.78 -18.45
CA VAL A 233 -2.10 -20.49 -18.96
C VAL A 233 -2.73 -20.72 -20.33
N THR A 234 -4.04 -20.57 -20.43
CA THR A 234 -4.73 -20.66 -21.73
C THR A 234 -4.55 -19.35 -22.51
N GLY A 235 -4.52 -19.43 -23.85
CA GLY A 235 -4.34 -18.24 -24.69
C GLY A 235 -2.95 -17.60 -24.60
N ALA A 236 -1.92 -18.35 -24.19
CA ALA A 236 -0.55 -17.88 -23.98
C ALA A 236 0.26 -17.62 -25.28
N ALA A 237 -0.40 -17.51 -26.43
CA ALA A 237 0.29 -17.34 -27.71
C ALA A 237 0.74 -15.90 -27.99
N ARG A 238 0.15 -14.90 -27.31
CA ARG A 238 0.46 -13.47 -27.42
C ARG A 238 -0.28 -12.65 -26.37
N GLY A 239 0.17 -11.42 -26.11
CA GLY A 239 -0.59 -10.42 -25.37
C GLY A 239 -0.49 -10.60 -23.86
N ILE A 240 -1.60 -10.54 -23.11
CA ILE A 240 -1.59 -10.64 -21.64
C ILE A 240 -1.22 -12.05 -21.15
N GLY A 241 -1.51 -13.08 -21.95
CA GLY A 241 -1.21 -14.47 -21.60
C GLY A 241 0.24 -14.89 -21.84
N GLU A 242 1.02 -14.10 -22.60
CA GLU A 242 2.46 -14.27 -22.83
C GLU A 242 3.26 -13.63 -21.68
#